data_AF-A0A396TVN8-F1
#
_entry.id   AF-A0A396TVN8-F1
#
_cell.length_a   1.000
_cell.length_b   1.000
_cell.length_c   1.000
_cell.angle_alpha   90.00
_cell.angle_beta   90.00
_cell.angle_gamma   90.00
#
_symmetry.space_group_name_H-M   'P 1'
#
loop_
_entity.id
_entity.type
_entity.pdbx_description
1 polymer ?
#
loop_
_entity_poly.entity_id
_entity_poly.type
_entity_poly.pdbx_seq_one_letter_code
_entity_poly.pdbx_strand_id
1 'polypeptide(L)'
;MQLNKTKILVLILLLIITASVAFYFYQKDSDLPPMTVQEKKARFKALIVPAVNTVYTKLLSQYQEVKKTIEQGKSSEKIKQLKIEYKANTHDELLMALKPHPRSIAIAQAAMESSWATSRFFRKANNIFGVWSFDEGEPRIAALQKRGDKTIWVKKYRSVEEAVFDYYRTLARSAAFAEFRQTKMITDDPYVLVTKLDRYSEKGHLYGEELTSIIKFNKFTDYDKD
;
A
#
# COMPACT_ATOMS: atom_id res chain seq x y z
N MET A 1 -39.12 40.98 21.05
CA MET A 1 -37.93 40.58 21.83
C MET A 1 -36.72 40.61 20.91
N GLN A 2 -35.90 41.66 20.94
CA GLN A 2 -34.74 41.80 20.04
C GLN A 2 -33.60 40.88 20.48
N LEU A 3 -33.08 40.06 19.57
CA LEU A 3 -31.94 39.18 19.85
C LEU A 3 -30.67 40.05 19.98
N ASN A 4 -29.99 39.99 21.14
CA ASN A 4 -28.72 40.71 21.36
C ASN A 4 -27.67 40.26 20.31
N LYS A 5 -26.90 41.22 19.78
CA LYS A 5 -25.80 40.99 18.82
C LYS A 5 -24.88 39.82 19.20
N THR A 6 -24.61 39.62 20.49
CA THR A 6 -23.81 38.48 20.98
C THR A 6 -24.49 37.13 20.71
N LYS A 7 -25.81 37.04 20.84
CA LYS A 7 -26.59 35.82 20.54
C LYS A 7 -26.60 35.53 19.04
N ILE A 8 -26.67 36.58 18.21
CA ILE A 8 -26.57 36.46 16.75
C ILE A 8 -25.19 35.91 16.35
N LEU A 9 -24.11 36.43 16.95
CA LEU A 9 -22.75 35.98 16.67
C LEU A 9 -22.54 34.49 17.04
N VAL A 10 -23.06 34.08 18.21
CA VAL A 10 -23.00 32.68 18.66
C VAL A 10 -23.78 31.75 17.74
N LEU A 11 -24.97 32.16 17.27
CA LEU A 11 -25.78 31.40 16.31
C LEU A 11 -25.06 31.21 14.98
N ILE A 12 -24.41 32.26 14.45
CA ILE A 12 -23.64 32.18 13.20
C ILE A 12 -22.45 31.21 13.36
N LEU A 13 -21.71 31.30 14.48
CA LEU A 13 -20.58 30.42 14.74
C LEU A 13 -21.01 28.94 14.83
N LEU A 14 -22.12 28.67 15.52
CA LEU A 14 -22.71 27.33 15.59
C LEU A 14 -23.09 26.81 14.21
N LEU A 15 -23.67 27.65 13.35
CA LEU A 15 -24.07 27.29 11.99
C LEU A 15 -22.86 26.98 11.09
N ILE A 16 -21.77 27.72 11.24
CA ILE A 16 -20.51 27.44 10.55
C ILE A 16 -19.91 26.11 11.02
N ILE A 17 -19.90 25.85 12.34
CA ILE A 17 -19.39 24.60 12.90
C ILE A 17 -20.25 23.42 12.42
N THR A 18 -21.58 23.52 12.49
CA THR A 18 -22.47 22.45 12.01
C THR A 18 -22.35 22.23 10.51
N ALA A 19 -22.26 23.28 9.70
CA ALA A 19 -22.03 23.18 8.26
C ALA A 19 -20.66 22.54 7.95
N SER A 20 -19.61 22.89 8.69
CA SER A 20 -18.27 22.32 8.53
C SER A 20 -18.23 20.85 8.92
N VAL A 21 -18.91 20.49 10.02
CA VAL A 21 -19.06 19.10 10.49
C VAL A 21 -19.91 18.29 9.50
N ALA A 22 -21.03 18.83 9.03
CA ALA A 22 -21.87 18.19 8.02
C ALA A 22 -21.14 18.02 6.68
N PHE A 23 -20.39 19.04 6.24
CA PHE A 23 -19.54 18.97 5.04
C PHE A 23 -18.43 17.93 5.19
N TYR A 24 -17.80 17.86 6.36
CA TYR A 24 -16.81 16.83 6.70
C TYR A 24 -17.41 15.41 6.64
N PHE A 25 -18.62 15.20 7.16
CA PHE A 25 -19.31 13.92 7.07
C PHE A 25 -19.82 13.60 5.66
N TYR A 26 -20.28 14.60 4.90
CA TYR A 26 -20.73 14.44 3.52
C TYR A 26 -19.59 14.04 2.58
N GLN A 27 -18.42 14.70 2.68
CA GLN A 27 -17.24 14.28 1.94
C GLN A 27 -16.80 12.87 2.33
N LYS A 28 -16.88 12.54 3.63
CA LYS A 28 -16.48 11.24 4.15
C LYS A 28 -17.31 10.11 3.56
N ASP A 29 -18.57 10.32 3.17
CA ASP A 29 -19.48 9.28 2.65
C ASP A 29 -19.91 9.35 1.19
N SER A 30 -19.53 10.39 0.43
CA SER A 30 -19.85 10.46 -1.00
C SER A 30 -19.23 9.30 -1.82
N ASP A 31 -20.04 8.72 -2.70
CA ASP A 31 -19.56 7.79 -3.72
C ASP A 31 -18.75 8.53 -4.77
N LEU A 32 -17.84 7.79 -5.43
CA LEU A 32 -17.10 8.37 -6.54
C LEU A 32 -18.09 8.75 -7.64
N PRO A 33 -17.92 9.92 -8.27
CA PRO A 33 -18.69 10.22 -9.46
C PRO A 33 -18.44 9.14 -10.52
N PRO A 34 -19.41 8.87 -11.41
CA PRO A 34 -19.20 8.03 -12.57
C PRO A 34 -17.96 8.51 -13.35
N MET A 35 -17.10 7.57 -13.76
CA MET A 35 -15.88 7.85 -14.51
C MET A 35 -15.72 6.83 -15.63
N THR A 36 -15.15 7.26 -16.75
CA THR A 36 -14.65 6.38 -17.79
C THR A 36 -13.48 5.53 -17.28
N VAL A 37 -13.16 4.45 -17.99
CA VAL A 37 -11.99 3.61 -17.67
C VAL A 37 -10.70 4.43 -17.71
N GLN A 38 -10.59 5.40 -18.63
CA GLN A 38 -9.40 6.23 -18.77
C GLN A 38 -9.22 7.19 -17.59
N GLU A 39 -10.29 7.88 -17.18
CA GLU A 39 -10.27 8.78 -16.01
C GLU A 39 -9.96 8.00 -14.73
N LYS A 40 -10.56 6.81 -14.56
CA LYS A 40 -10.26 5.92 -13.43
C LYS A 40 -8.77 5.57 -13.36
N LYS A 41 -8.18 5.18 -14.50
CA LYS A 41 -6.74 4.86 -14.59
C LYS A 41 -5.84 6.08 -14.38
N ALA A 42 -6.25 7.26 -14.86
CA ALA A 42 -5.51 8.51 -14.65
C ALA A 42 -5.49 8.89 -13.17
N ARG A 43 -6.65 8.88 -12.50
CA ARG A 43 -6.77 9.10 -11.06
C ARG A 43 -5.98 8.08 -10.25
N PHE A 44 -6.06 6.80 -10.61
CA PHE A 44 -5.26 5.74 -9.99
C PHE A 44 -3.76 6.07 -10.05
N LYS A 45 -3.24 6.41 -11.24
CA LYS A 45 -1.82 6.76 -11.41
C LYS A 45 -1.43 7.97 -10.56
N ALA A 46 -2.25 9.01 -10.53
CA ALA A 46 -2.00 10.22 -9.75
C ALA A 46 -1.90 9.96 -8.24
N LEU A 47 -2.64 8.98 -7.72
CA LEU A 47 -2.64 8.63 -6.30
C LEU A 47 -1.54 7.61 -5.92
N ILE A 48 -1.30 6.62 -6.77
CA ILE A 48 -0.50 5.44 -6.41
C ILE A 48 0.95 5.58 -6.83
N VAL A 49 1.23 6.11 -8.03
CA VAL A 49 2.60 6.14 -8.57
C VAL A 49 3.53 7.00 -7.69
N PRO A 50 3.15 8.22 -7.24
CA PRO A 50 4.02 9.01 -6.38
C PRO A 50 4.34 8.30 -5.05
N ALA A 51 3.35 7.64 -4.46
CA ALA A 51 3.53 6.89 -3.22
C ALA A 51 4.45 5.68 -3.41
N VAL A 52 4.26 4.91 -4.49
CA VAL A 52 5.15 3.79 -4.84
C VAL A 52 6.58 4.26 -5.08
N ASN A 53 6.78 5.34 -5.84
CA ASN A 53 8.10 5.91 -6.08
C ASN A 53 8.78 6.33 -4.77
N THR A 54 8.06 7.05 -3.91
CA THR A 54 8.58 7.53 -2.63
C THR A 54 9.04 6.37 -1.73
N VAL A 55 8.19 5.35 -1.60
CA VAL A 55 8.51 4.17 -0.77
C VAL A 55 9.64 3.35 -1.40
N TYR A 56 9.60 3.12 -2.71
CA TYR A 56 10.65 2.38 -3.42
C TYR A 56 12.02 3.04 -3.24
N THR A 57 12.13 4.35 -3.47
CA THR A 57 13.39 5.09 -3.30
C THR A 57 13.92 4.99 -1.86
N LYS A 58 13.03 5.11 -0.87
CA LYS A 58 13.40 4.95 0.55
C LYS A 58 13.93 3.54 0.85
N LEU A 59 13.25 2.50 0.38
CA LEU A 59 13.65 1.10 0.58
C LEU A 59 14.95 0.77 -0.16
N LEU A 60 15.12 1.28 -1.39
CA LEU A 60 16.32 1.07 -2.18
C LEU A 60 17.53 1.72 -1.53
N SER A 61 17.38 2.95 -1.02
CA SER A 61 18.44 3.64 -0.26
C SER A 61 18.83 2.86 1.00
N GLN A 62 17.85 2.37 1.77
CA GLN A 62 18.12 1.52 2.94
C GLN A 62 18.86 0.23 2.55
N TYR A 63 18.45 -0.43 1.47
CA TYR A 63 19.12 -1.62 0.97
C TYR A 63 20.59 -1.34 0.60
N GLN A 64 20.86 -0.25 -0.13
CA GLN A 64 22.20 0.14 -0.55
C GLN A 64 23.10 0.49 0.64
N GLU A 65 22.58 1.23 1.63
CA GLU A 65 23.31 1.57 2.86
C GLU A 65 23.70 0.32 3.67
N VAL A 66 22.75 -0.59 3.86
CA VAL A 66 22.97 -1.84 4.60
C VAL A 66 23.95 -2.74 3.85
N LYS A 67 23.79 -2.89 2.53
CA LYS A 67 24.70 -3.66 1.67
C LYS A 67 26.14 -3.16 1.80
N LYS A 68 26.36 -1.85 1.62
CA LYS A 68 27.67 -1.23 1.76
C LYS A 68 28.28 -1.44 3.15
N THR A 69 27.47 -1.35 4.20
CA THR A 69 27.93 -1.56 5.59
C THR A 69 28.39 -3.00 5.81
N ILE A 70 27.63 -3.97 5.31
CA ILE A 70 27.95 -5.40 5.40
C ILE A 70 29.23 -5.73 4.60
N GLU A 71 29.37 -5.21 3.38
CA GLU A 71 30.54 -5.43 2.51
C GLU A 71 31.83 -4.86 3.13
N GLN A 72 31.73 -3.81 3.95
CA GLN A 72 32.86 -3.25 4.71
C GLN A 72 33.21 -4.07 5.96
N GLY A 73 32.54 -5.21 6.20
CA GLY A 73 32.72 -6.03 7.40
C GLY A 73 32.23 -5.36 8.68
N LYS A 74 31.46 -4.27 8.58
CA LYS A 74 30.93 -3.54 9.72
C LYS A 74 29.61 -4.15 10.18
N SER A 75 29.44 -4.27 11.48
CA SER A 75 28.15 -4.55 12.10
C SER A 75 27.64 -3.28 12.78
N SER A 76 26.36 -2.98 12.63
CA SER A 76 25.70 -1.88 13.34
C SER A 76 24.51 -2.40 14.13
N GLU A 77 24.14 -1.70 15.20
CA GLU A 77 22.92 -2.00 15.94
C GLU A 77 21.69 -1.92 15.02
N LYS A 78 21.74 -1.03 14.03
CA LYS A 78 20.72 -0.93 12.99
C LYS A 78 20.56 -2.23 12.18
N ILE A 79 21.65 -2.88 11.79
CA ILE A 79 21.60 -4.16 11.06
C ILE A 79 20.99 -5.26 11.94
N LYS A 80 21.35 -5.32 13.23
CA LYS A 80 20.76 -6.29 14.17
C LYS A 80 19.24 -6.10 14.31
N GLN A 81 18.80 -4.85 14.47
CA GLN A 81 17.37 -4.52 14.52
C GLN A 81 16.65 -4.88 13.23
N LEU A 82 17.26 -4.63 12.07
CA LEU A 82 16.69 -4.99 10.78
C LEU A 82 16.61 -6.52 10.61
N LYS A 83 17.60 -7.29 11.07
CA LYS A 83 17.52 -8.77 11.08
C LYS A 83 16.32 -9.26 11.88
N ILE A 84 16.09 -8.70 13.07
CA ILE A 84 14.92 -9.02 13.91
C ILE A 84 13.63 -8.62 13.19
N GLU A 85 13.57 -7.40 12.65
CA GLU A 85 12.39 -6.91 11.93
C GLU A 85 12.06 -7.77 10.70
N TYR A 86 13.05 -8.12 9.89
CA TYR A 86 12.82 -8.85 8.65
C TYR A 86 12.88 -10.38 8.82
N LYS A 87 13.05 -10.86 10.05
CA LYS A 87 13.20 -12.30 10.38
C LYS A 87 14.33 -12.96 9.60
N ALA A 88 15.45 -12.26 9.47
CA ALA A 88 16.64 -12.73 8.76
C ALA A 88 17.73 -13.14 9.75
N ASN A 89 18.31 -14.31 9.56
CA ASN A 89 19.38 -14.86 10.39
C ASN A 89 20.76 -14.46 9.83
N THR A 90 20.89 -14.39 8.50
CA THR A 90 22.15 -14.08 7.82
C THR A 90 22.13 -12.68 7.19
N HIS A 91 23.29 -12.20 6.75
CA HIS A 91 23.38 -10.96 5.97
C HIS A 91 22.69 -11.10 4.61
N ASP A 92 22.85 -12.25 3.96
CA ASP A 92 22.23 -12.50 2.64
C ASP A 92 20.71 -12.55 2.74
N GLU A 93 20.17 -13.20 3.77
CA GLU A 93 18.73 -13.20 4.05
C GLU A 93 18.19 -11.79 4.27
N LEU A 94 18.95 -10.95 4.98
CA LEU A 94 18.57 -9.57 5.20
C LEU A 94 18.59 -8.77 3.89
N LEU A 95 19.63 -8.90 3.08
CA LEU A 95 19.74 -8.21 1.80
C LEU A 95 18.63 -8.63 0.83
N MET A 96 18.30 -9.93 0.78
CA MET A 96 17.15 -10.45 0.04
C MET A 96 15.83 -9.87 0.54
N ALA A 97 15.67 -9.66 1.85
CA ALA A 97 14.48 -9.02 2.41
C ALA A 97 14.39 -7.54 2.00
N LEU A 98 15.50 -6.80 2.12
CA LEU A 98 15.53 -5.35 1.96
C LEU A 98 15.47 -4.85 0.51
N LYS A 99 16.05 -5.56 -0.48
CA LYS A 99 16.05 -5.09 -1.88
C LYS A 99 14.59 -4.90 -2.35
N PRO A 100 14.08 -3.70 -2.67
CA PRO A 100 12.71 -3.61 -3.18
C PRO A 100 12.60 -4.29 -4.55
N HIS A 101 11.42 -4.84 -4.87
CA HIS A 101 11.13 -5.35 -6.22
C HIS A 101 10.73 -4.18 -7.15
N PRO A 102 10.71 -4.36 -8.49
CA PRO A 102 10.33 -3.31 -9.44
C PRO A 102 9.01 -2.63 -9.12
N ARG A 103 8.94 -1.32 -9.39
CA ARG A 103 7.79 -0.46 -9.11
C ARG A 103 6.57 -0.89 -9.92
N SER A 104 6.77 -1.36 -11.15
CA SER A 104 5.71 -1.86 -12.03
C SER A 104 4.86 -2.96 -11.38
N ILE A 105 5.48 -3.87 -10.61
CA ILE A 105 4.78 -4.94 -9.89
C ILE A 105 3.88 -4.34 -8.80
N ALA A 106 4.42 -3.43 -7.96
CA ALA A 106 3.65 -2.79 -6.90
C ALA A 106 2.45 -2.00 -7.45
N ILE A 107 2.66 -1.29 -8.56
CA ILE A 107 1.61 -0.52 -9.24
C ILE A 107 0.55 -1.47 -9.83
N ALA A 108 0.96 -2.58 -10.45
CA ALA A 108 0.02 -3.56 -11.01
C ALA A 108 -0.82 -4.26 -9.92
N GLN A 109 -0.19 -4.70 -8.83
CA GLN A 109 -0.91 -5.26 -7.68
C GLN A 109 -1.85 -4.20 -7.09
N ALA A 110 -1.39 -2.97 -6.88
CA ALA A 110 -2.26 -1.90 -6.40
C ALA A 110 -3.47 -1.68 -7.32
N ALA A 111 -3.31 -1.73 -8.65
CA ALA A 111 -4.41 -1.59 -9.59
C ALA A 111 -5.44 -2.72 -9.44
N MET A 112 -4.96 -3.95 -9.33
CA MET A 112 -5.80 -5.14 -9.20
C MET A 112 -6.51 -5.18 -7.84
N GLU A 113 -5.77 -5.06 -6.74
CA GLU A 113 -6.29 -5.21 -5.38
C GLU A 113 -7.24 -4.07 -4.96
N SER A 114 -7.00 -2.84 -5.44
CA SER A 114 -7.82 -1.68 -5.09
C SER A 114 -8.90 -1.33 -6.13
N SER A 115 -9.08 -2.17 -7.15
CA SER A 115 -9.96 -1.89 -8.30
C SER A 115 -9.65 -0.56 -8.98
N TRP A 116 -8.36 -0.26 -9.19
CA TRP A 116 -7.87 1.03 -9.69
C TRP A 116 -8.18 2.19 -8.73
N ALA A 117 -7.92 2.01 -7.44
CA ALA A 117 -8.10 3.00 -6.38
C ALA A 117 -9.57 3.48 -6.21
N THR A 118 -10.55 2.64 -6.56
CA THR A 118 -11.98 2.94 -6.40
C THR A 118 -12.64 2.14 -5.28
N SER A 119 -12.01 1.06 -4.80
CA SER A 119 -12.56 0.22 -3.75
C SER A 119 -12.89 1.04 -2.49
N ARG A 120 -13.96 0.65 -1.78
CA ARG A 120 -14.33 1.30 -0.51
C ARG A 120 -13.17 1.28 0.49
N PHE A 121 -12.44 0.18 0.58
CA PHE A 121 -11.30 0.05 1.49
C PHE A 121 -10.18 1.03 1.16
N PHE A 122 -9.86 1.23 -0.11
CA PHE A 122 -8.93 2.28 -0.50
C PHE A 122 -9.46 3.67 -0.10
N ARG A 123 -10.70 4.01 -0.50
CA ARG A 123 -11.27 5.35 -0.26
C ARG A 123 -11.40 5.72 1.22
N LYS A 124 -11.74 4.75 2.07
CA LYS A 124 -12.07 5.01 3.50
C LYS A 124 -10.90 4.76 4.43
N ALA A 125 -9.95 3.93 4.00
CA ALA A 125 -8.90 3.41 4.87
C ALA A 125 -7.50 3.42 4.23
N ASN A 126 -7.33 3.97 3.02
CA ASN A 126 -6.09 3.88 2.24
C ASN A 126 -5.59 2.44 2.09
N ASN A 127 -6.47 1.45 2.26
CA ASN A 127 -6.08 0.04 2.25
C ASN A 127 -6.15 -0.49 0.82
N ILE A 128 -5.01 -0.39 0.14
CA ILE A 128 -4.84 -0.75 -1.27
C ILE A 128 -4.89 -2.26 -1.47
N PHE A 129 -4.28 -3.01 -0.55
CA PHE A 129 -3.99 -4.44 -0.68
C PHE A 129 -4.88 -5.34 0.17
N GLY A 130 -6.01 -4.80 0.66
CA GLY A 130 -6.98 -5.56 1.44
C GLY A 130 -6.45 -6.13 2.76
N VAL A 131 -5.47 -5.48 3.40
CA VAL A 131 -4.80 -5.99 4.60
C VAL A 131 -5.79 -6.09 5.77
N TRP A 132 -5.93 -7.29 6.32
CA TRP A 132 -6.79 -7.54 7.49
C TRP A 132 -6.17 -6.95 8.75
N SER A 133 -7.02 -6.50 9.64
CA SER A 133 -6.65 -6.01 10.96
C SER A 133 -7.14 -7.00 12.01
N PHE A 134 -6.20 -7.58 12.76
CA PHE A 134 -6.50 -8.48 13.88
C PHE A 134 -6.29 -7.81 15.24
N ASP A 135 -5.65 -6.64 15.25
CA ASP A 135 -5.42 -5.83 16.45
C ASP A 135 -6.58 -4.83 16.60
N GLU A 136 -7.17 -4.77 17.79
CA GLU A 136 -8.25 -3.82 18.07
C GLU A 136 -7.75 -2.41 18.38
N GLY A 137 -6.47 -2.29 18.76
CA GLY A 137 -5.82 -1.02 19.08
C GLY A 137 -5.35 -0.25 17.84
N GLU A 138 -5.26 -0.89 16.67
CA GLU A 138 -4.87 -0.20 15.43
C GLU A 138 -6.09 0.40 14.70
N PRO A 139 -5.91 1.51 13.97
CA PRO A 139 -6.97 2.06 13.14
C PRO A 139 -7.47 1.01 12.13
N ARG A 140 -8.78 0.76 12.12
CA ARG A 140 -9.42 -0.24 11.26
C ARG A 140 -10.85 0.16 10.88
N ILE A 141 -11.37 -0.41 9.80
CA ILE A 141 -12.77 -0.28 9.39
C ILE A 141 -13.40 -1.65 9.15
N ALA A 142 -14.68 -1.78 9.42
CA ALA A 142 -15.40 -3.02 9.15
C ALA A 142 -15.62 -3.22 7.64
N ALA A 143 -15.45 -4.47 7.20
CA ALA A 143 -16.02 -4.96 5.96
C ALA A 143 -17.55 -4.90 6.05
N LEU A 144 -18.21 -4.68 4.91
CA LEU A 144 -19.68 -4.69 4.86
C LEU A 144 -20.24 -6.10 5.01
N GLN A 145 -19.48 -7.11 4.60
CA GLN A 145 -19.84 -8.51 4.72
C GLN A 145 -19.15 -9.15 5.94
N LYS A 146 -19.88 -10.03 6.61
CA LYS A 146 -19.34 -10.90 7.67
C LYS A 146 -18.84 -12.21 7.08
N ARG A 147 -17.92 -12.88 7.76
CA ARG A 147 -17.54 -14.28 7.47
C ARG A 147 -18.20 -15.17 8.53
N GLY A 148 -19.32 -15.78 8.18
CA GLY A 148 -20.24 -16.34 9.17
C GLY A 148 -20.72 -15.21 10.10
N ASP A 149 -20.56 -15.39 11.40
CA ASP A 149 -20.98 -14.38 12.39
C ASP A 149 -19.90 -13.33 12.70
N LYS A 150 -18.68 -13.49 12.18
CA LYS A 150 -17.54 -12.63 12.51
C LYS A 150 -17.45 -11.43 11.55
N THR A 151 -17.36 -10.24 12.13
CA THR A 151 -16.99 -9.02 11.41
C THR A 151 -15.53 -9.11 10.96
N ILE A 152 -15.29 -8.93 9.66
CA ILE A 152 -13.93 -8.79 9.13
C ILE A 152 -13.51 -7.32 9.29
N TRP A 153 -12.36 -7.11 9.90
CA TRP A 153 -11.76 -5.78 10.02
C TRP A 153 -10.61 -5.66 9.04
N VAL A 154 -10.53 -4.52 8.35
CA VAL A 154 -9.40 -4.19 7.49
C VAL A 154 -8.66 -3.00 8.07
N LYS A 155 -7.34 -3.03 7.96
CA LYS A 155 -6.45 -1.99 8.49
C LYS A 155 -6.72 -0.66 7.81
N LYS A 156 -6.58 0.43 8.57
CA LYS A 156 -6.66 1.80 8.09
C LYS A 156 -5.31 2.48 8.20
N TYR A 157 -4.82 2.95 7.07
CA TYR A 157 -3.56 3.66 6.94
C TYR A 157 -3.78 5.16 6.91
N ARG A 158 -2.83 5.91 7.45
CA ARG A 158 -2.84 7.38 7.45
C ARG A 158 -2.59 7.94 6.07
N SER A 159 -1.83 7.23 5.23
CA SER A 159 -1.54 7.62 3.85
C SER A 159 -1.39 6.43 2.91
N VAL A 160 -1.31 6.71 1.61
CA VAL A 160 -1.06 5.71 0.56
C VAL A 160 0.35 5.14 0.71
N GLU A 161 1.33 5.97 1.04
CA GLU A 161 2.72 5.56 1.30
C GLU A 161 2.82 4.56 2.45
N GLU A 162 2.05 4.74 3.52
CA GLU A 162 2.06 3.81 4.64
C GLU A 162 1.52 2.43 4.22
N ALA A 163 0.45 2.40 3.43
CA ALA A 163 -0.10 1.16 2.89
C ALA A 163 0.88 0.46 1.93
N VAL A 164 1.56 1.23 1.07
CA VAL A 164 2.58 0.70 0.14
C VAL A 164 3.80 0.17 0.91
N PHE A 165 4.25 0.87 1.96
CA PHE A 165 5.34 0.41 2.81
C PHE A 165 5.00 -0.91 3.52
N ASP A 166 3.80 -1.03 4.10
CA ASP A 166 3.34 -2.26 4.76
C ASP A 166 3.23 -3.44 3.78
N TYR A 167 2.82 -3.16 2.54
CA TYR A 167 2.83 -4.13 1.44
C TYR A 167 4.24 -4.66 1.12
N TYR A 168 5.21 -3.78 0.88
CA TYR A 168 6.59 -4.20 0.60
C TYR A 168 7.15 -5.00 1.78
N ARG A 169 6.88 -4.55 3.01
CA ARG A 169 7.30 -5.23 4.24
C ARG A 169 6.67 -6.62 4.38
N THR A 170 5.44 -6.80 3.95
CA THR A 170 4.76 -8.11 3.96
C THR A 170 5.47 -9.11 3.04
N LEU A 171 5.78 -8.69 1.80
CA LEU A 171 6.55 -9.53 0.86
C LEU A 171 7.98 -9.80 1.35
N ALA A 172 8.58 -8.83 2.04
CA ALA A 172 9.93 -8.96 2.59
C ALA A 172 10.01 -9.98 3.75
N ARG A 173 8.93 -10.16 4.53
CA ARG A 173 8.92 -10.96 5.76
C ARG A 173 8.30 -12.36 5.63
N SER A 174 7.34 -12.54 4.72
CA SER A 174 6.58 -13.79 4.67
C SER A 174 7.39 -14.93 4.05
N ALA A 175 7.37 -16.11 4.66
CA ALA A 175 8.00 -17.31 4.12
C ALA A 175 7.40 -17.74 2.77
N ALA A 176 6.15 -17.35 2.50
CA ALA A 176 5.46 -17.63 1.24
C ALA A 176 6.17 -17.01 0.01
N PHE A 177 6.96 -15.95 0.20
CA PHE A 177 7.63 -15.21 -0.87
C PHE A 177 9.16 -15.39 -0.84
N ALA A 178 9.67 -16.47 -0.23
CA ALA A 178 11.11 -16.73 -0.19
C ALA A 178 11.73 -16.84 -1.58
N GLU A 179 11.09 -17.59 -2.50
CA GLU A 179 11.55 -17.74 -3.88
C GLU A 179 11.48 -16.43 -4.67
N PHE A 180 10.42 -15.64 -4.47
CA PHE A 180 10.34 -14.29 -5.03
C PHE A 180 11.51 -13.42 -4.57
N ARG A 181 11.87 -13.49 -3.27
CA ARG A 181 12.99 -12.74 -2.71
C ARG A 181 14.35 -13.16 -3.24
N GLN A 182 14.55 -14.45 -3.48
CA GLN A 182 15.75 -14.97 -4.12
C GLN A 182 15.83 -14.53 -5.58
N THR A 183 14.72 -14.61 -6.31
CA THR A 183 14.67 -14.32 -7.74
C THR A 183 14.95 -12.84 -8.04
N LYS A 184 14.43 -11.91 -7.23
CA LYS A 184 14.73 -10.47 -7.39
C LYS A 184 16.19 -10.11 -7.14
N MET A 185 17.01 -10.99 -6.56
CA MET A 185 18.45 -10.77 -6.47
C MET A 185 19.17 -11.10 -7.79
N ILE A 186 18.56 -11.91 -8.64
CA ILE A 186 19.13 -12.41 -9.90
C ILE A 186 18.66 -11.53 -11.07
N THR A 187 17.40 -11.10 -11.06
CA THR A 187 16.80 -10.29 -12.13
C THR A 187 15.82 -9.26 -11.57
N ASP A 188 15.73 -8.13 -12.26
CA ASP A 188 14.69 -7.11 -12.02
C ASP A 188 13.59 -7.18 -13.10
N ASP A 189 13.54 -8.23 -13.92
CA ASP A 189 12.48 -8.44 -14.92
C ASP A 189 11.15 -8.74 -14.20
N PRO A 190 10.16 -7.83 -14.27
CA PRO A 190 8.90 -8.02 -13.58
C PRO A 190 8.11 -9.22 -14.09
N TYR A 191 8.29 -9.63 -15.36
CA TYR A 191 7.58 -10.78 -15.93
C TYR A 191 8.09 -12.11 -15.39
N VAL A 192 9.37 -12.19 -15.01
CA VAL A 192 9.91 -13.33 -14.29
C VAL A 192 9.43 -13.30 -12.83
N LEU A 193 9.50 -12.13 -12.19
CA LEU A 193 9.20 -12.01 -10.76
C LEU A 193 7.74 -12.31 -10.41
N VAL A 194 6.77 -11.89 -11.24
CA VAL A 194 5.35 -12.15 -10.96
C VAL A 194 4.99 -13.64 -11.00
N THR A 195 5.79 -14.48 -11.66
CA THR A 195 5.61 -15.95 -11.62
C THR A 195 5.89 -16.55 -10.24
N LYS A 196 6.49 -15.78 -9.33
CA LYS A 196 6.83 -16.21 -7.96
C LYS A 196 5.84 -15.68 -6.92
N LEU A 197 4.69 -15.17 -7.37
CA LEU A 197 3.64 -14.60 -6.52
C LEU A 197 2.40 -15.49 -6.38
N ASP A 198 2.48 -16.78 -6.74
CA ASP A 198 1.35 -17.73 -6.69
C ASP A 198 0.64 -17.77 -5.33
N ARG A 199 1.40 -17.60 -4.24
CA ARG A 199 0.86 -17.62 -2.87
C ARG A 199 0.25 -16.30 -2.42
N TYR A 200 0.23 -15.28 -3.28
CA TYR A 200 -0.40 -14.00 -2.96
C TYR A 200 -1.93 -14.06 -3.08
N SER A 201 -2.44 -14.91 -3.98
CA SER A 201 -3.86 -15.04 -4.27
C SER A 201 -4.28 -16.49 -4.36
N GLU A 202 -5.54 -16.78 -4.04
CA GLU A 202 -6.15 -18.10 -4.24
C GLU A 202 -6.15 -18.53 -5.72
N LYS A 203 -5.93 -17.58 -6.64
CA LYS A 203 -5.77 -17.84 -8.08
C LYS A 203 -4.47 -18.59 -8.44
N GLY A 204 -3.48 -18.68 -7.55
CA GLY A 204 -2.22 -19.35 -7.85
C GLY A 204 -1.49 -18.71 -9.04
N HIS A 205 -0.98 -19.53 -9.96
CA HIS A 205 -0.23 -19.09 -11.15
C HIS A 205 -0.96 -18.07 -12.03
N LEU A 206 -2.29 -18.16 -12.14
CA LEU A 206 -3.11 -17.22 -12.92
C LEU A 206 -2.96 -15.79 -12.42
N TYR A 207 -2.62 -15.60 -11.14
CA TYR A 207 -2.31 -14.29 -10.58
C TYR A 207 -1.13 -13.61 -11.29
N GLY A 208 -0.06 -14.36 -11.55
CA GLY A 208 1.13 -13.85 -12.25
C GLY A 208 0.83 -13.50 -13.71
N GLU A 209 -0.05 -14.25 -14.37
CA GLU A 209 -0.49 -13.98 -15.75
C GLU A 209 -1.34 -12.70 -15.85
N GLU A 210 -2.26 -12.50 -14.90
CA GLU A 210 -3.06 -11.28 -14.79
C GLU A 210 -2.16 -10.06 -14.54
N LEU A 211 -1.19 -10.17 -13.63
CA LEU A 211 -0.21 -9.12 -13.39
C LEU A 211 0.63 -8.82 -14.63
N THR A 212 1.11 -9.84 -15.34
CA THR A 212 1.85 -9.66 -16.61
C THR A 212 1.02 -8.87 -17.60
N SER A 213 -0.26 -9.21 -17.75
CA SER A 213 -1.19 -8.53 -18.65
C SER A 213 -1.43 -7.07 -18.26
N ILE A 214 -1.63 -6.80 -16.96
CA ILE A 214 -1.79 -5.44 -16.43
C ILE A 214 -0.53 -4.61 -16.69
N ILE A 215 0.66 -5.15 -16.39
CA ILE A 215 1.94 -4.45 -16.58
C ILE A 215 2.15 -4.10 -18.05
N LYS A 216 1.95 -5.07 -18.97
CA LYS A 216 2.12 -4.88 -20.42
C LYS A 216 1.14 -3.85 -20.97
N PHE A 217 -0.16 -4.03 -20.72
CA PHE A 217 -1.20 -3.18 -21.30
C PHE A 217 -1.05 -1.72 -20.86
N ASN A 218 -0.66 -1.48 -19.61
CA ASN A 218 -0.56 -0.13 -19.04
C ASN A 218 0.87 0.43 -19.10
N LYS A 219 1.83 -0.30 -19.69
CA LYS A 219 3.24 0.08 -19.82
C LYS A 219 3.87 0.45 -18.48
N PHE A 220 3.55 -0.28 -17.42
CA PHE A 220 4.04 0.07 -16.07
C PHE A 220 5.55 -0.12 -15.90
N THR A 221 6.21 -0.86 -16.79
CA THR A 221 7.67 -0.94 -16.89
C THR A 221 8.34 0.41 -17.16
N ASP A 222 7.60 1.40 -17.69
CA ASP A 222 8.15 2.75 -17.85
C ASP A 222 8.42 3.42 -16.49
N TYR A 223 7.80 2.95 -15.40
CA TYR A 223 8.10 3.38 -14.05
C TYR A 223 9.30 2.68 -13.42
N ASP A 224 9.86 1.66 -14.07
CA ASP A 224 11.06 0.97 -13.56
C ASP A 224 12.34 1.60 -14.10
N LYS A 225 12.23 2.38 -15.18
CA LYS A 225 13.32 3.18 -15.74
C LYS A 225 13.60 4.34 -14.80
N ASP A 226 14.86 4.51 -14.42
CA ASP A 226 15.32 5.64 -13.61
C ASP A 226 15.22 6.96 -14.38
#